data_AF-A0A2G4E8V8-F1
#
_entry.id   AF-A0A2G4E8V8-F1
#
_cell.length_a   1.000
_cell.length_b   1.000
_cell.length_c   1.000
_cell.angle_alpha   90.00
_cell.angle_beta   90.00
_cell.angle_gamma   90.00
#
_symmetry.space_group_name_H-M   'P 1'
#
loop_
_entity.id
_entity.type
_entity.pdbx_description
1 polymer ?
#
loop_
_entity_poly.entity_id
_entity_poly.type
_entity_poly.pdbx_seq_one_letter_code
_entity_poly.pdbx_strand_id
1 'polypeptide(L)'
;MTDEQRDTIRQFYSEFCLHFVSIICPQISWSKIEEMLREDKALERSVVFNCNIGLDSYFMGHNAVPGIESHHDDALEFYKPTRRVAWHEHHNVEPMDWPSKSDEPEERPKHPFQFSAMKHRELKVVSIIQESLWSQAGWRGLGFQTCEGESPVLIFGFENAAIGHKIFENIAKTIGDKDSNNTLRIALIRGIDSQNPAHYRVAVTSDLDRSEDGSSRVQAGLSRLHTMTPSSSENIDRFLKDYEVHKKCHIATVNAKGKLVSHLITSGVVVMYAWEIDENDQEISAIQPDDDVLIPVSMEDPPIIRALAKIRSFEGR
;
A
#
# COMPACT_ATOMS: atom_id res chain seq x y z
N MET A 1 -19.35 1.78 10.77
CA MET A 1 -19.60 0.37 10.45
C MET A 1 -19.32 -0.51 11.66
N THR A 2 -20.32 -1.24 12.13
CA THR A 2 -20.16 -2.29 13.14
C THR A 2 -19.38 -3.48 12.55
N ASP A 3 -18.86 -4.38 13.39
CA ASP A 3 -18.15 -5.59 12.92
C ASP A 3 -19.06 -6.48 12.06
N GLU A 4 -20.36 -6.51 12.38
CA GLU A 4 -21.38 -7.25 11.63
C GLU A 4 -21.56 -6.68 10.22
N GLN A 5 -21.63 -5.35 10.07
CA GLN A 5 -21.68 -4.68 8.77
C GLN A 5 -20.42 -4.94 7.93
N ARG A 6 -19.23 -4.97 8.57
CA ARG A 6 -17.97 -5.32 7.90
C ARG A 6 -17.97 -6.75 7.37
N ASP A 7 -18.48 -7.70 8.15
CA ASP A 7 -18.55 -9.10 7.74
C ASP A 7 -19.55 -9.33 6.60
N THR A 8 -20.71 -8.66 6.61
CA THR A 8 -21.67 -8.68 5.52
C THR A 8 -21.09 -8.13 4.21
N ILE A 9 -20.38 -7.00 4.28
CA ILE A 9 -19.74 -6.40 3.10
C ILE A 9 -18.62 -7.31 2.57
N ARG A 10 -17.81 -7.89 3.46
CA ARG A 10 -16.77 -8.85 3.07
C ARG A 10 -17.36 -10.08 2.36
N GLN A 11 -18.49 -10.59 2.87
CA GLN A 11 -19.14 -11.77 2.29
C GLN A 11 -19.74 -11.45 0.91
N PHE A 12 -20.43 -10.31 0.77
CA PHE A 12 -20.95 -9.86 -0.52
C PHE A 12 -19.83 -9.70 -1.56
N TYR A 13 -18.72 -9.02 -1.22
CA TYR A 13 -17.61 -8.85 -2.17
C TYR A 13 -16.97 -10.19 -2.54
N SER A 14 -16.86 -11.13 -1.60
CA SER A 14 -16.31 -12.46 -1.87
C SER A 14 -17.22 -13.23 -2.85
N GLU A 15 -18.53 -13.23 -2.61
CA GLU A 15 -19.51 -13.88 -3.50
C GLU A 15 -19.58 -13.20 -4.86
N PHE A 16 -19.62 -11.86 -4.90
CA PHE A 16 -19.60 -11.09 -6.14
C PHE A 16 -18.34 -11.35 -6.96
N CYS A 17 -17.15 -11.33 -6.36
CA CYS A 17 -15.90 -11.62 -7.05
C CYS A 17 -15.87 -13.06 -7.59
N LEU A 18 -16.37 -14.04 -6.83
CA LEU A 18 -16.46 -15.43 -7.28
C LEU A 18 -17.45 -15.59 -8.44
N HIS A 19 -18.62 -14.95 -8.36
CA HIS A 19 -19.60 -14.93 -9.44
C HIS A 19 -19.08 -14.20 -10.67
N PHE A 20 -18.43 -13.06 -10.49
CA PHE A 20 -17.86 -12.26 -11.58
C PHE A 20 -16.73 -13.00 -12.30
N VAL A 21 -15.80 -13.61 -11.55
CA VAL A 21 -14.73 -14.44 -12.11
C VAL A 21 -15.30 -15.67 -12.82
N SER A 22 -16.31 -16.33 -12.26
CA SER A 22 -16.92 -17.50 -12.92
C SER A 22 -17.72 -17.15 -14.19
N ILE A 23 -18.32 -15.96 -14.25
CA ILE A 23 -19.09 -15.49 -15.41
C ILE A 23 -18.18 -14.93 -16.52
N ILE A 24 -17.12 -14.20 -16.17
CA ILE A 24 -16.24 -13.54 -17.16
C ILE A 24 -15.03 -14.40 -17.55
N CYS A 25 -14.57 -15.31 -16.68
CA CYS A 25 -13.41 -16.17 -16.94
C CYS A 25 -13.75 -17.67 -17.09
N PRO A 26 -14.74 -18.09 -17.90
CA PRO A 26 -15.01 -19.52 -18.08
C PRO A 26 -13.88 -20.29 -18.82
N GLN A 27 -12.80 -19.62 -19.25
CA GLN A 27 -11.71 -20.21 -20.04
C GLN A 27 -10.30 -20.08 -19.44
N ILE A 28 -10.17 -19.64 -18.19
CA ILE A 28 -8.84 -19.49 -17.56
C ILE A 28 -8.54 -20.72 -16.70
N SER A 29 -7.46 -21.44 -17.03
CA SER A 29 -7.00 -22.59 -16.24
C SER A 29 -6.55 -22.17 -14.85
N TRP A 30 -6.59 -23.08 -13.87
CA TRP A 30 -6.10 -22.82 -12.52
C TRP A 30 -4.66 -22.30 -12.51
N SER A 31 -3.80 -22.86 -13.37
CA SER A 31 -2.41 -22.39 -13.53
C SER A 31 -2.32 -20.92 -13.91
N LYS A 32 -3.25 -20.43 -14.73
CA LYS A 32 -3.26 -19.06 -15.22
C LYS A 32 -3.92 -18.10 -14.23
N ILE A 33 -4.87 -18.57 -13.43
CA ILE A 33 -5.35 -17.85 -12.24
C ILE A 33 -4.22 -17.71 -11.22
N GLU A 34 -3.45 -18.78 -10.98
CA GLU A 34 -2.31 -18.74 -10.07
C GLU A 34 -1.22 -17.79 -10.55
N GLU A 35 -0.87 -17.82 -11.84
CA GLU A 35 0.03 -16.85 -12.47
C GLU A 35 -0.50 -15.41 -12.29
N MET A 36 -1.78 -15.17 -12.58
CA MET A 36 -2.40 -13.85 -12.40
C MET A 36 -2.36 -13.35 -10.95
N LEU A 37 -2.60 -14.22 -9.98
CA LEU A 37 -2.64 -13.84 -8.56
C LEU A 37 -1.23 -13.73 -7.95
N ARG A 38 -0.31 -14.64 -8.29
CA ARG A 38 1.01 -14.71 -7.66
C ARG A 38 2.05 -13.86 -8.38
N GLU A 39 2.16 -14.02 -9.70
CA GLU A 39 3.20 -13.39 -10.52
C GLU A 39 2.76 -11.98 -10.94
N ASP A 40 1.55 -11.85 -11.49
CA ASP A 40 1.02 -10.56 -11.95
C ASP A 40 0.43 -9.71 -10.82
N LYS A 41 0.34 -10.25 -9.58
CA LYS A 41 -0.20 -9.55 -8.40
C LYS A 41 -1.55 -8.86 -8.69
N ALA A 42 -2.44 -9.55 -9.41
CA ALA A 42 -3.65 -8.94 -9.97
C ALA A 42 -4.55 -8.30 -8.91
N LEU A 43 -4.61 -8.84 -7.69
CA LEU A 43 -5.39 -8.25 -6.60
C LEU A 43 -4.73 -6.98 -6.06
N GLU A 44 -3.41 -6.99 -5.84
CA GLU A 44 -2.66 -5.80 -5.43
C GLU A 44 -2.72 -4.71 -6.50
N ARG A 45 -2.66 -5.08 -7.78
CA ARG A 45 -2.90 -4.17 -8.91
C ARG A 45 -4.31 -3.62 -8.90
N SER A 46 -5.31 -4.43 -8.59
CA SER A 46 -6.69 -3.95 -8.47
C SER A 46 -6.84 -2.96 -7.32
N VAL A 47 -6.12 -3.15 -6.21
CA VAL A 47 -6.08 -2.18 -5.10
C VAL A 47 -5.40 -0.89 -5.56
N VAL A 48 -4.20 -0.95 -6.14
CA VAL A 48 -3.48 0.24 -6.64
C VAL A 48 -4.29 0.99 -7.71
N PHE A 49 -5.01 0.26 -8.57
CA PHE A 49 -5.89 0.83 -9.60
C PHE A 49 -7.19 1.42 -9.00
N ASN A 50 -7.74 0.79 -7.96
CA ASN A 50 -8.90 1.30 -7.22
C ASN A 50 -8.52 2.37 -6.20
N CYS A 51 -7.25 2.63 -5.87
CA CYS A 51 -6.83 3.71 -4.97
C CYS A 51 -7.15 5.13 -5.48
N ASN A 52 -7.92 5.23 -6.57
CA ASN A 52 -8.79 6.35 -6.89
C ASN A 52 -10.12 6.34 -6.09
N ILE A 53 -10.19 5.68 -4.93
CA ILE A 53 -11.34 5.77 -4.00
C ILE A 53 -11.45 7.25 -3.58
N GLY A 54 -12.52 7.91 -4.02
CA GLY A 54 -12.75 9.34 -3.82
C GLY A 54 -12.70 10.17 -5.10
N LEU A 55 -12.12 9.69 -6.21
CA LEU A 55 -12.19 10.41 -7.49
C LEU A 55 -13.61 10.46 -8.04
N ASP A 56 -14.40 9.42 -7.81
CA ASP A 56 -15.83 9.41 -8.07
C ASP A 56 -16.56 10.52 -7.30
N SER A 57 -16.24 10.74 -6.02
CA SER A 57 -16.80 11.85 -5.25
C SER A 57 -16.24 13.23 -5.62
N TYR A 58 -15.06 13.30 -6.28
CA TYR A 58 -14.55 14.54 -6.88
C TYR A 58 -15.29 14.91 -8.18
N PHE A 59 -15.62 13.94 -9.03
CA PHE A 59 -16.35 14.22 -10.28
C PHE A 59 -17.86 14.32 -10.08
N MET A 60 -18.42 13.51 -9.19
CA MET A 60 -19.87 13.36 -9.02
C MET A 60 -20.38 14.08 -7.76
N GLY A 61 -19.51 14.37 -6.78
CA GLY A 61 -19.85 14.98 -5.49
C GLY A 61 -19.82 13.96 -4.33
N HIS A 62 -19.51 14.40 -3.11
CA HIS A 62 -19.32 13.54 -1.91
C HIS A 62 -20.50 12.61 -1.55
N ASN A 63 -21.68 12.82 -2.16
CA ASN A 63 -22.89 12.02 -1.93
C ASN A 63 -23.45 11.36 -3.20
N ALA A 64 -22.70 11.35 -4.31
CA ALA A 64 -23.26 10.99 -5.61
C ALA A 64 -23.27 9.49 -5.91
N VAL A 65 -22.47 8.71 -5.18
CA VAL A 65 -22.53 7.26 -5.19
C VAL A 65 -23.06 6.83 -3.83
N PRO A 66 -24.32 6.40 -3.74
CA PRO A 66 -24.83 5.75 -2.54
C PRO A 66 -23.88 4.59 -2.19
N GLY A 67 -23.27 4.63 -1.01
CA GLY A 67 -22.38 3.56 -0.57
C GLY A 67 -23.10 2.22 -0.55
N ILE A 68 -22.40 1.09 -0.62
CA ILE A 68 -23.01 -0.23 -0.85
C ILE A 68 -24.13 -0.59 0.16
N GLU A 69 -24.10 -0.01 1.37
CA GLU A 69 -25.16 -0.15 2.38
C GLU A 69 -26.51 0.44 1.94
N SER A 70 -26.53 1.41 1.03
CA SER A 70 -27.77 2.00 0.51
C SER A 70 -28.59 1.00 -0.31
N HIS A 71 -27.98 -0.06 -0.84
CA HIS A 71 -28.71 -1.11 -1.55
C HIS A 71 -29.68 -1.90 -0.64
N HIS A 72 -29.58 -1.70 0.68
CA HIS A 72 -30.49 -2.24 1.69
C HIS A 72 -31.53 -1.22 2.18
N ASP A 73 -31.52 0.01 1.67
CA ASP A 73 -32.51 1.02 2.05
C ASP A 73 -33.84 0.74 1.34
N ASP A 74 -34.88 0.45 2.11
CA ASP A 74 -36.24 0.18 1.62
C ASP A 74 -36.83 1.37 0.84
N ALA A 75 -36.23 2.57 0.96
CA ALA A 75 -36.60 3.76 0.20
C ALA A 75 -36.17 3.73 -1.28
N LEU A 76 -35.30 2.79 -1.69
CA LEU A 76 -34.84 2.68 -3.06
C LEU A 76 -35.70 1.71 -3.88
N GLU A 77 -36.26 2.20 -4.98
CA GLU A 77 -37.07 1.40 -5.88
C GLU A 77 -36.18 0.49 -6.75
N PHE A 78 -36.43 -0.82 -6.71
CA PHE A 78 -35.69 -1.78 -7.51
C PHE A 78 -36.16 -1.77 -8.97
N TYR A 79 -35.41 -1.11 -9.84
CA TYR A 79 -35.67 -1.11 -11.28
C TYR A 79 -35.16 -2.41 -11.92
N LYS A 80 -36.07 -3.34 -12.18
CA LYS A 80 -35.76 -4.53 -12.99
C LYS A 80 -35.35 -4.09 -14.40
N PRO A 81 -34.32 -4.73 -15.00
CA PRO A 81 -34.01 -4.51 -16.40
C PRO A 81 -35.25 -4.72 -17.25
N THR A 82 -35.71 -3.67 -17.92
CA THR A 82 -36.86 -3.74 -18.83
C THR A 82 -36.49 -4.42 -20.15
N ARG A 83 -35.18 -4.49 -20.45
CA ARG A 83 -34.63 -5.16 -21.62
C ARG A 83 -34.60 -6.68 -21.41
N ARG A 84 -35.15 -7.42 -22.39
CA ARG A 84 -35.13 -8.90 -22.45
C ARG A 84 -33.98 -9.46 -23.29
N VAL A 85 -33.22 -8.58 -23.92
CA VAL A 85 -32.15 -8.87 -24.88
C VAL A 85 -30.95 -7.98 -24.54
N ALA A 86 -29.78 -8.30 -25.10
CA ALA A 86 -28.58 -7.52 -24.84
C ALA A 86 -28.76 -6.05 -25.28
N TRP A 87 -28.00 -5.11 -24.71
CA TRP A 87 -28.14 -3.68 -25.01
C TRP A 87 -28.00 -3.37 -26.51
N HIS A 88 -27.04 -4.01 -27.18
CA HIS A 88 -26.81 -3.83 -28.61
C HIS A 88 -27.97 -4.40 -29.45
N GLU A 89 -28.52 -5.56 -29.09
CA GLU A 89 -29.71 -6.13 -29.76
C GLU A 89 -30.95 -5.27 -29.53
N HIS A 90 -31.16 -4.77 -28.32
CA HIS A 90 -32.32 -3.94 -27.99
C HIS A 90 -32.36 -2.64 -28.81
N HIS A 91 -31.19 -2.05 -29.05
CA HIS A 91 -31.04 -0.81 -29.78
C HIS A 91 -30.70 -1.02 -31.27
N ASN A 92 -30.73 -2.26 -31.76
CA ASN A 92 -30.29 -2.63 -33.12
C ASN A 92 -28.95 -1.96 -33.48
N VAL A 93 -28.00 -1.97 -32.54
CA VAL A 93 -26.65 -1.48 -32.79
C VAL A 93 -25.98 -2.49 -33.69
N GLU A 94 -25.85 -2.14 -34.97
CA GLU A 94 -25.02 -2.86 -35.92
C GLU A 94 -23.63 -3.06 -35.30
N PRO A 95 -23.05 -4.28 -35.39
CA PRO A 95 -21.67 -4.51 -34.96
C PRO A 95 -20.77 -3.46 -35.61
N MET A 96 -20.18 -2.61 -34.78
CA MET A 96 -19.27 -1.60 -35.29
C MET A 96 -17.99 -2.31 -35.73
N ASP A 97 -17.72 -2.32 -37.02
CA ASP A 97 -16.39 -2.64 -37.53
C ASP A 97 -15.44 -1.61 -36.93
N TRP A 98 -14.67 -2.04 -35.93
CA TRP A 98 -13.72 -1.17 -35.26
C TRP A 98 -12.74 -0.67 -36.33
N PRO A 99 -12.68 0.64 -36.62
CA PRO A 99 -11.70 1.13 -37.57
C PRO A 99 -10.32 0.69 -37.08
N SER A 100 -9.49 0.15 -37.98
CA SER A 100 -8.08 -0.07 -37.70
C SER A 100 -7.54 1.19 -37.05
N LYS A 101 -6.95 1.08 -35.85
CA LYS A 101 -6.40 2.20 -35.06
C LYS A 101 -5.89 3.29 -36.01
N SER A 102 -6.51 4.45 -35.97
CA SER A 102 -6.00 5.61 -36.70
C SER A 102 -4.59 5.92 -36.16
N ASP A 103 -3.63 6.09 -37.06
CA ASP A 103 -2.24 6.44 -36.73
C ASP A 103 -2.10 7.91 -36.28
N GLU A 104 -3.21 8.67 -36.23
CA GLU A 104 -3.19 10.06 -35.81
C GLU A 104 -3.26 10.17 -34.27
N PRO A 105 -2.22 10.73 -33.63
CA PRO A 105 -2.19 10.86 -32.18
C PRO A 105 -3.21 11.91 -31.74
N GLU A 106 -4.22 11.48 -30.99
CA GLU A 106 -5.14 12.35 -30.26
C GLU A 106 -4.31 13.24 -29.30
N GLU A 107 -4.23 14.55 -29.57
CA GLU A 107 -3.55 15.51 -28.69
C GLU A 107 -4.38 15.73 -27.41
N ARG A 108 -4.25 14.80 -26.46
CA ARG A 108 -4.76 14.98 -25.10
C ARG A 108 -3.82 15.90 -24.33
N PRO A 109 -4.33 16.76 -23.42
CA PRO A 109 -3.50 17.61 -22.59
C PRO A 109 -2.44 16.75 -21.88
N LYS A 110 -1.17 17.12 -22.05
CA LYS A 110 -0.03 16.38 -21.52
C LYS A 110 -0.04 16.49 -19.99
N HIS A 111 -0.57 15.46 -19.34
CA HIS A 111 -0.38 15.28 -17.90
C HIS A 111 1.14 15.09 -17.65
N PRO A 112 1.72 15.69 -16.59
CA PRO A 112 3.16 15.60 -16.30
C PRO A 112 3.65 14.16 -16.21
N PHE A 113 2.77 13.25 -15.78
CA PHE A 113 2.92 11.81 -15.96
C PHE A 113 2.06 11.34 -17.13
N GLN A 114 2.70 10.91 -18.24
CA GLN A 114 2.00 10.41 -19.44
C GLN A 114 1.41 9.01 -19.23
N PHE A 115 0.64 8.79 -18.15
CA PHE A 115 -0.03 7.52 -17.86
C PHE A 115 -0.91 7.04 -19.02
N SER A 116 -1.48 7.98 -19.80
CA SER A 116 -2.29 7.68 -20.98
C SER A 116 -1.54 7.02 -22.13
N ALA A 117 -0.21 7.19 -22.20
CA ALA A 117 0.65 6.57 -23.22
C ALA A 117 1.37 5.32 -22.69
N MET A 118 1.31 5.07 -21.39
CA MET A 118 1.96 3.94 -20.73
C MET A 118 1.19 2.64 -21.00
N LYS A 119 1.93 1.57 -21.33
CA LYS A 119 1.32 0.24 -21.47
C LYS A 119 1.21 -0.41 -20.10
N HIS A 120 0.16 -1.21 -19.88
CA HIS A 120 -0.04 -1.93 -18.62
C HIS A 120 1.13 -2.82 -18.19
N ARG A 121 1.93 -3.31 -19.15
CA ARG A 121 3.16 -4.10 -18.90
C ARG A 121 4.35 -3.25 -18.41
N GLU A 122 4.29 -1.94 -18.57
CA GLU A 122 5.33 -1.00 -18.12
C GLU A 122 5.11 -0.56 -16.66
N LEU A 123 3.95 -0.92 -16.08
CA LEU A 123 3.63 -0.80 -14.66
C LEU A 123 3.99 -2.10 -13.93
N LYS A 124 4.92 -2.03 -12.99
CA LYS A 124 5.28 -3.14 -12.12
C LYS A 124 4.73 -2.89 -10.72
N VAL A 125 4.00 -3.87 -10.16
CA VAL A 125 3.57 -3.83 -8.76
C VAL A 125 4.47 -4.73 -7.94
N VAL A 126 5.14 -4.14 -6.95
CA VAL A 126 6.03 -4.84 -6.02
C VAL A 126 5.49 -4.62 -4.62
N SER A 127 4.91 -5.65 -4.02
CA SER A 127 4.36 -5.57 -2.68
C SER A 127 4.52 -6.88 -1.92
N ILE A 128 5.06 -6.78 -0.72
CA ILE A 128 5.07 -7.83 0.32
C ILE A 128 3.94 -7.63 1.35
N ILE A 129 3.17 -6.56 1.21
CA ILE A 129 2.12 -6.20 2.16
C ILE A 129 0.83 -6.93 1.83
N GLN A 130 0.38 -7.75 2.79
CA GLN A 130 -0.92 -8.42 2.79
C GLN A 130 -1.94 -7.56 3.55
N GLU A 131 -2.60 -6.64 2.85
CA GLU A 131 -3.52 -5.63 3.41
C GLU A 131 -4.46 -6.22 4.48
N SER A 132 -5.20 -7.26 4.11
CA SER A 132 -6.19 -7.90 4.98
C SER A 132 -5.60 -8.45 6.29
N LEU A 133 -4.39 -9.02 6.26
CA LEU A 133 -3.74 -9.52 7.48
C LEU A 133 -3.33 -8.37 8.40
N TRP A 134 -2.77 -7.29 7.85
CA TRP A 134 -2.39 -6.11 8.63
C TRP A 134 -3.59 -5.45 9.31
N SER A 135 -4.71 -5.33 8.59
CA SER A 135 -5.96 -4.76 9.11
C SER A 135 -6.55 -5.62 10.23
N GLN A 136 -6.52 -6.95 10.09
CA GLN A 136 -6.98 -7.87 11.13
C GLN A 136 -6.01 -7.99 12.33
N ALA A 137 -4.71 -7.81 12.10
CA ALA A 137 -3.71 -7.95 13.15
C ALA A 137 -3.75 -6.80 14.17
N GLY A 138 -4.20 -5.61 13.76
CA GLY A 138 -4.21 -4.41 14.60
C GLY A 138 -2.80 -4.03 15.04
N TRP A 139 -1.98 -3.51 14.12
CA TRP A 139 -0.60 -3.09 14.43
C TRP A 139 -0.58 -1.96 15.47
N ARG A 140 0.13 -2.18 16.58
CA ARG A 140 0.20 -1.26 17.73
C ARG A 140 1.54 -0.57 17.90
N GLY A 141 2.56 -0.97 17.14
CA GLY A 141 3.85 -0.30 17.13
C GLY A 141 5.05 -1.24 17.11
N LEU A 142 6.18 -0.70 17.54
CA LEU A 142 7.48 -1.36 17.55
C LEU A 142 8.06 -1.45 18.96
N GLY A 143 8.76 -2.54 19.22
CA GLY A 143 9.69 -2.71 20.34
C GLY A 143 11.11 -2.91 19.83
N PHE A 144 12.09 -2.52 20.65
CA PHE A 144 13.51 -2.67 20.35
C PHE A 144 14.16 -3.52 21.43
N GLN A 145 14.91 -4.54 21.01
CA GLN A 145 15.79 -5.30 21.90
C GLN A 145 17.22 -5.20 21.39
N THR A 146 18.11 -4.78 22.28
CA THR A 146 19.51 -4.45 22.02
C THR A 146 20.38 -5.13 23.06
N CYS A 147 21.49 -5.73 22.64
CA CYS A 147 22.47 -6.36 23.51
C CYS A 147 23.86 -6.07 22.96
N GLU A 148 24.81 -5.74 23.83
CA GLU A 148 26.16 -5.38 23.41
C GLU A 148 26.83 -6.54 22.65
N GLY A 149 27.30 -6.26 21.43
CA GLY A 149 27.95 -7.25 20.56
C GLY A 149 27.00 -8.19 19.80
N GLU A 150 25.68 -8.02 19.94
CA GLU A 150 24.69 -8.79 19.19
C GLU A 150 23.91 -7.92 18.20
N SER A 151 23.44 -8.52 17.11
CA SER A 151 22.58 -7.80 16.15
C SER A 151 21.25 -7.45 16.81
N PRO A 152 20.77 -6.20 16.69
CA PRO A 152 19.56 -5.78 17.38
C PRO A 152 18.32 -6.47 16.81
N VAL A 153 17.24 -6.49 17.59
CA VAL A 153 15.94 -7.08 17.23
C VAL A 153 14.89 -5.99 17.16
N LEU A 154 14.21 -5.92 16.02
CA LEU A 154 13.04 -5.07 15.79
C LEU A 154 11.78 -5.92 15.96
N ILE A 155 10.97 -5.57 16.97
CA ILE A 155 9.82 -6.36 17.40
C ILE A 155 8.54 -5.66 16.95
N PHE A 156 7.70 -6.32 16.16
CA PHE A 156 6.39 -5.78 15.78
C PHE A 156 5.33 -6.23 16.78
N GLY A 157 4.65 -5.25 17.39
CA GLY A 157 3.59 -5.45 18.37
C GLY A 157 2.21 -5.38 17.72
N PHE A 158 1.41 -6.42 17.90
CA PHE A 158 0.07 -6.53 17.32
C PHE A 158 -0.97 -6.81 18.41
N GLU A 159 -2.16 -6.27 18.25
CA GLU A 159 -3.31 -6.59 19.10
C GLU A 159 -3.70 -8.06 18.95
N ASN A 160 -3.80 -8.55 17.72
CA ASN A 160 -3.93 -9.97 17.45
C ASN A 160 -2.56 -10.58 17.10
N ALA A 161 -1.84 -11.03 18.15
CA ALA A 161 -0.52 -11.63 18.03
C ALA A 161 -0.46 -12.84 17.06
N ALA A 162 -1.53 -13.63 16.97
CA ALA A 162 -1.58 -14.78 16.07
C ALA A 162 -1.59 -14.37 14.60
N ILE A 163 -2.38 -13.35 14.25
CA ILE A 163 -2.45 -12.83 12.87
C ILE A 163 -1.18 -12.03 12.55
N GLY A 164 -0.71 -11.20 13.48
CA GLY A 164 0.54 -10.45 13.33
C GLY A 164 1.75 -11.36 13.09
N HIS A 165 1.81 -12.49 13.80
CA HIS A 165 2.84 -13.52 13.57
C HIS A 165 2.77 -14.10 12.15
N LYS A 166 1.57 -14.37 11.61
CA LYS A 166 1.39 -14.88 10.24
C LYS A 166 1.89 -13.90 9.17
N ILE A 167 1.80 -12.58 9.40
CA ILE A 167 2.31 -11.57 8.45
C ILE A 167 3.79 -11.80 8.19
N PHE A 168 4.60 -11.83 9.25
CA PHE A 168 6.04 -11.98 9.12
C PHE A 168 6.47 -13.41 8.82
N GLU A 169 5.68 -14.42 9.19
CA GLU A 169 5.88 -15.80 8.72
C GLU A 169 5.73 -15.87 7.19
N ASN A 170 4.70 -15.24 6.62
CA ASN A 170 4.47 -15.22 5.18
C ASN A 170 5.54 -14.40 4.44
N ILE A 171 5.98 -13.27 5.01
CA ILE A 171 7.09 -12.48 4.46
C ILE A 171 8.38 -13.33 4.44
N ALA A 172 8.73 -14.00 5.55
CA ALA A 172 9.90 -14.85 5.62
C ALA A 172 9.81 -16.08 4.68
N LYS A 173 8.62 -16.66 4.48
CA LYS A 173 8.40 -17.71 3.48
C LYS A 173 8.64 -17.23 2.04
N THR A 174 8.38 -15.94 1.77
CA THR A 174 8.53 -15.34 0.44
C THR A 174 9.98 -14.91 0.17
N ILE A 175 10.65 -14.32 1.18
CA ILE A 175 11.98 -13.73 1.05
C ILE A 175 13.11 -14.72 1.43
N GLY A 176 12.85 -15.59 2.39
CA GLY A 176 13.84 -16.42 3.08
C GLY A 176 14.09 -15.94 4.52
N ASP A 177 14.85 -16.75 5.26
CA ASP A 177 15.32 -16.45 6.63
C ASP A 177 16.36 -15.30 6.65
N LYS A 178 17.00 -15.06 5.51
CA LYS A 178 17.91 -13.92 5.27
C LYS A 178 17.43 -13.15 4.06
N ASP A 179 17.09 -11.88 4.28
CA ASP A 179 16.71 -10.95 3.23
C ASP A 179 17.93 -10.46 2.44
N SER A 180 18.51 -11.37 1.65
CA SER A 180 19.76 -11.14 0.93
C SER A 180 19.61 -10.10 -0.19
N ASN A 181 18.38 -9.92 -0.67
CA ASN A 181 18.03 -8.97 -1.73
C ASN A 181 17.52 -7.63 -1.18
N ASN A 182 17.47 -7.44 0.15
CA ASN A 182 16.85 -6.29 0.81
C ASN A 182 15.44 -5.99 0.28
N THR A 183 14.64 -7.04 0.03
CA THR A 183 13.28 -6.93 -0.49
C THR A 183 12.36 -6.23 0.52
N LEU A 184 12.57 -6.47 1.82
CA LEU A 184 11.83 -5.82 2.89
C LEU A 184 12.48 -4.48 3.23
N ARG A 185 11.75 -3.39 3.04
CA ARG A 185 12.16 -2.04 3.44
C ARG A 185 11.35 -1.57 4.63
N ILE A 186 12.04 -1.14 5.68
CA ILE A 186 11.45 -0.54 6.88
C ILE A 186 12.07 0.82 7.10
N ALA A 187 11.32 1.89 6.82
CA ALA A 187 11.77 3.26 7.06
C ALA A 187 11.34 3.74 8.44
N LEU A 188 12.30 4.24 9.22
CA LEU A 188 12.11 4.93 10.49
C LEU A 188 12.32 6.43 10.26
N ILE A 189 11.22 7.17 10.12
CA ILE A 189 11.19 8.57 9.70
C ILE A 189 11.02 9.46 10.93
N ARG A 190 12.08 10.15 11.34
CA ARG A 190 12.11 11.00 12.55
C ARG A 190 11.69 12.44 12.24
N GLY A 191 11.32 13.20 13.26
CA GLY A 191 11.08 14.64 13.12
C GLY A 191 9.82 14.99 12.32
N ILE A 192 8.80 14.13 12.39
CA ILE A 192 7.48 14.36 11.80
C ILE A 192 6.64 15.40 12.56
N ASP A 193 7.05 15.72 13.79
CA ASP A 193 6.37 16.66 14.69
C ASP A 193 7.44 17.53 15.40
N SER A 194 7.39 18.84 15.18
CA SER A 194 8.34 19.82 15.72
C SER A 194 8.21 20.00 17.23
N GLN A 195 7.01 19.81 17.78
CA GLN A 195 6.72 19.92 19.20
C GLN A 195 7.09 18.64 19.95
N ASN A 196 7.11 17.51 19.24
CA ASN A 196 7.46 16.21 19.79
C ASN A 196 8.59 15.52 18.99
N PRO A 197 9.87 15.95 19.14
CA PRO A 197 10.99 15.42 18.35
C PRO A 197 11.26 13.91 18.50
N ALA A 198 10.74 13.28 19.54
CA ALA A 198 10.83 11.84 19.76
C ALA A 198 9.81 11.04 18.93
N HIS A 199 8.77 11.68 18.39
CA HIS A 199 7.81 11.05 17.51
C HIS A 199 8.45 10.73 16.16
N TYR A 200 8.10 9.56 15.63
CA TYR A 200 8.61 9.07 14.36
C TYR A 200 7.54 8.23 13.66
N ARG A 201 7.60 8.16 12.34
CA ARG A 201 6.73 7.29 11.55
C ARG A 201 7.50 6.09 11.05
N VAL A 202 6.84 4.94 11.11
CA VAL A 202 7.35 3.68 10.58
C VAL A 202 6.63 3.40 9.27
N ALA A 203 7.36 3.17 8.20
CA ALA A 203 6.82 2.66 6.95
C ALA A 203 7.40 1.28 6.65
N VAL A 204 6.54 0.28 6.43
CA VAL A 204 6.91 -1.08 6.01
C VAL A 204 6.44 -1.28 4.58
N THR A 205 7.35 -1.63 3.68
CA THR A 205 7.08 -1.70 2.26
C THR A 205 8.09 -2.62 1.54
N SER A 206 7.93 -2.80 0.23
CA SER A 206 8.92 -3.44 -0.62
C SER A 206 9.94 -2.41 -1.10
N ASP A 207 11.21 -2.77 -1.19
CA ASP A 207 12.23 -1.88 -1.79
C ASP A 207 11.97 -1.72 -3.30
N LEU A 208 11.64 -0.51 -3.75
CA LEU A 208 11.27 -0.24 -5.14
C LEU A 208 12.50 0.07 -6.01
N ASP A 209 13.63 0.46 -5.44
CA ASP A 209 14.82 0.85 -6.20
C ASP A 209 15.51 -0.30 -6.93
N ARG A 210 15.07 -1.56 -6.72
CA ARG A 210 15.79 -2.76 -7.14
C ARG A 210 15.16 -3.56 -8.29
N SER A 211 14.20 -3.02 -9.06
CA SER A 211 13.77 -3.74 -10.27
C SER A 211 14.86 -3.67 -11.36
N GLU A 212 15.67 -4.72 -11.47
CA GLU A 212 16.78 -4.86 -12.43
C GLU A 212 16.37 -4.84 -13.90
N ASP A 213 15.08 -4.90 -14.22
CA ASP A 213 14.65 -5.27 -15.57
C ASP A 213 14.67 -4.11 -16.59
N GLY A 214 14.89 -2.86 -16.17
CA GLY A 214 15.00 -1.67 -17.05
C GLY A 214 13.78 -1.40 -17.97
N SER A 215 12.77 -2.27 -17.92
CA SER A 215 11.61 -2.36 -18.79
C SER A 215 10.38 -1.67 -18.18
N SER A 216 10.32 -1.61 -16.85
CA SER A 216 9.27 -0.92 -16.10
C SER A 216 9.56 0.57 -16.00
N ARG A 217 8.63 1.39 -16.45
CA ARG A 217 8.71 2.86 -16.37
C ARG A 217 8.14 3.41 -15.07
N VAL A 218 7.26 2.65 -14.40
CA VAL A 218 6.66 3.00 -13.10
C VAL A 218 6.58 1.75 -12.24
N GLN A 219 7.01 1.89 -10.99
CA GLN A 219 6.84 0.88 -9.95
C GLN A 219 5.87 1.40 -8.89
N ALA A 220 4.98 0.55 -8.42
CA ALA A 220 4.06 0.86 -7.34
C ALA A 220 4.13 -0.25 -6.28
N GLY A 221 4.09 0.15 -5.01
CA GLY A 221 4.08 -0.77 -3.87
C GLY A 221 3.11 -0.29 -2.81
N LEU A 222 2.60 -1.24 -2.02
CA LEU A 222 1.79 -0.90 -0.84
C LEU A 222 2.73 -0.68 0.34
N SER A 223 2.48 0.38 1.10
CA SER A 223 3.18 0.68 2.34
C SER A 223 2.21 0.55 3.52
N ARG A 224 2.67 -0.02 4.63
CA ARG A 224 1.98 0.08 5.93
C ARG A 224 2.68 1.10 6.81
N LEU A 225 1.89 2.05 7.30
CA LEU A 225 2.39 3.17 8.08
C LEU A 225 1.91 3.05 9.53
N HIS A 226 2.75 3.49 10.46
CA HIS A 226 2.37 3.65 11.86
C HIS A 226 3.15 4.79 12.51
N THR A 227 2.45 5.72 13.13
CA THR A 227 3.05 6.82 13.89
C THR A 227 3.32 6.37 15.31
N MET A 228 4.58 6.43 15.73
CA MET A 228 5.02 6.12 17.07
C MET A 228 5.11 7.40 17.89
N THR A 229 4.46 7.42 19.05
CA THR A 229 4.41 8.58 19.95
C THR A 229 5.12 8.35 21.29
N PRO A 230 6.40 7.93 21.31
CA PRO A 230 7.11 7.71 22.56
C PRO A 230 7.40 9.04 23.28
N SER A 231 7.55 8.97 24.61
CA SER A 231 7.96 10.12 25.43
C SER A 231 9.45 10.44 25.34
N SER A 232 10.28 9.53 24.82
CA SER A 232 11.72 9.73 24.63
C SER A 232 12.24 8.96 23.41
N SER A 233 13.38 9.40 22.86
CA SER A 233 14.06 8.73 21.75
C SER A 233 15.05 7.64 22.19
N GLU A 234 15.22 7.40 23.49
CA GLU A 234 16.29 6.53 24.02
C GLU A 234 16.28 5.11 23.44
N ASN A 235 15.09 4.52 23.26
CA ASN A 235 14.97 3.16 22.74
C ASN A 235 15.32 3.07 21.25
N ILE A 236 14.87 4.03 20.44
CA ILE A 236 15.21 4.05 19.02
C ILE A 236 16.69 4.41 18.85
N ASP A 237 17.22 5.40 19.59
CA ASP A 237 18.63 5.79 19.51
C ASP A 237 19.57 4.62 19.88
N ARG A 238 19.21 3.83 20.90
CA ARG A 238 19.96 2.61 21.27
C ARG A 238 19.92 1.57 20.16
N PHE A 239 18.75 1.32 19.57
CA PHE A 239 18.62 0.40 18.43
C PHE A 239 19.47 0.86 17.24
N LEU A 240 19.44 2.15 16.91
CA LEU A 240 20.17 2.71 15.77
C LEU A 240 21.68 2.62 15.97
N LYS A 241 22.17 2.83 17.20
CA LYS A 241 23.58 2.65 17.52
C LYS A 241 24.05 1.21 17.24
N ASP A 242 23.27 0.22 17.67
CA ASP A 242 23.61 -1.19 17.44
C ASP A 242 23.44 -1.57 15.97
N TYR A 243 22.42 -1.04 15.30
CA TYR A 243 22.17 -1.25 13.88
C TYR A 243 23.29 -0.67 13.01
N GLU A 244 23.83 0.50 13.36
CA GLU A 244 24.94 1.13 12.64
C GLU A 244 26.21 0.27 12.67
N VAL A 245 26.46 -0.44 13.77
CA VAL A 245 27.60 -1.37 13.89
C VAL A 245 27.36 -2.65 13.10
N HIS A 246 26.16 -3.23 13.19
CA HIS A 246 25.90 -4.56 12.63
C HIS A 246 25.41 -4.53 11.17
N LYS A 247 24.84 -3.40 10.74
CA LYS A 247 24.18 -3.18 9.44
C LYS A 247 23.06 -4.17 9.10
N LYS A 248 22.54 -4.86 10.12
CA LYS A 248 21.46 -5.84 10.01
C LYS A 248 20.74 -5.97 11.35
N CYS A 249 19.48 -6.37 11.31
CA CYS A 249 18.69 -6.68 12.51
C CYS A 249 17.81 -7.92 12.29
N HIS A 250 17.40 -8.53 13.38
CA HIS A 250 16.34 -9.54 13.39
C HIS A 250 14.97 -8.88 13.37
N ILE A 251 14.04 -9.39 12.56
CA ILE A 251 12.63 -9.01 12.60
C ILE A 251 11.87 -10.06 13.40
N ALA A 252 11.16 -9.64 14.44
CA ALA A 252 10.48 -10.54 15.35
C ALA A 252 9.05 -10.10 15.66
N THR A 253 8.22 -11.06 16.08
CA THR A 253 6.88 -10.80 16.64
C THR A 253 6.69 -11.63 17.91
N VAL A 254 5.68 -11.27 18.70
CA VAL A 254 5.15 -12.16 19.74
C VAL A 254 4.12 -13.09 19.13
N ASN A 255 4.19 -14.40 19.41
CA ASN A 255 3.19 -15.36 18.94
C ASN A 255 2.00 -15.48 19.91
N ALA A 256 0.99 -16.29 19.56
CA ALA A 256 -0.20 -16.50 20.40
C ALA A 256 0.08 -17.04 21.82
N LYS A 257 1.28 -17.58 22.08
CA LYS A 257 1.72 -18.09 23.39
C LYS A 257 2.52 -17.05 24.18
N GLY A 258 2.60 -15.81 23.71
CA GLY A 258 3.41 -14.77 24.34
C GLY A 258 4.92 -14.92 24.13
N LYS A 259 5.36 -15.84 23.26
CA LYS A 259 6.80 -16.06 23.01
C LYS A 259 7.28 -15.17 21.87
N LEU A 260 8.44 -14.53 22.07
CA LEU A 260 9.15 -13.82 21.00
C LEU A 260 9.67 -14.82 19.96
N VAL A 261 9.37 -14.56 18.69
CA VAL A 261 9.79 -15.37 17.54
C VAL A 261 10.46 -14.48 16.50
N SER A 262 11.73 -14.75 16.21
CA SER A 262 12.45 -14.16 15.07
C SER A 262 12.00 -14.83 13.77
N HIS A 263 11.75 -14.04 12.73
CA HIS A 263 11.26 -14.51 11.44
C HIS A 263 12.33 -14.48 10.36
N LEU A 264 13.05 -13.36 10.26
CA LEU A 264 14.13 -13.17 9.29
C LEU A 264 15.17 -12.16 9.77
N ILE A 265 16.31 -12.11 9.10
CA ILE A 265 17.35 -11.09 9.25
C ILE A 265 17.35 -10.22 8.00
N THR A 266 17.34 -8.89 8.17
CA THR A 266 17.37 -7.94 7.04
C THR A 266 18.35 -6.79 7.28
N SER A 267 18.86 -6.24 6.18
CA SER A 267 19.62 -4.98 6.13
C SER A 267 18.79 -3.83 5.55
N GLY A 268 17.49 -4.04 5.33
CA GLY A 268 16.57 -3.07 4.73
C GLY A 268 15.93 -2.09 5.72
N VAL A 269 16.52 -1.85 6.89
CA VAL A 269 16.06 -0.79 7.79
C VAL A 269 16.78 0.50 7.42
N VAL A 270 16.01 1.51 7.03
CA VAL A 270 16.53 2.84 6.68
C VAL A 270 16.02 3.86 7.68
N VAL A 271 16.85 4.84 8.01
CA VAL A 271 16.53 5.88 8.98
C VAL A 271 16.85 7.22 8.36
N MET A 272 15.91 8.14 8.49
CA MET A 272 16.00 9.49 7.94
C MET A 272 15.12 10.42 8.75
N TYR A 273 15.34 11.71 8.58
CA TYR A 273 14.43 12.74 9.04
C TYR A 273 13.40 13.07 7.97
N ALA A 274 12.20 13.45 8.39
CA ALA A 274 11.14 13.85 7.49
C ALA A 274 11.54 15.05 6.62
N TRP A 275 12.41 15.95 7.10
CA TRP A 275 12.89 17.08 6.32
C TRP A 275 13.76 16.69 5.11
N GLU A 276 14.35 15.49 5.12
CA GLU A 276 15.22 14.95 4.06
C GLU A 276 14.43 14.41 2.86
N ILE A 277 13.12 14.15 3.02
CA ILE A 277 12.29 13.47 2.02
C ILE A 277 11.91 14.44 0.89
N ASP A 278 12.26 14.08 -0.35
CA ASP A 278 11.87 14.77 -1.58
C ASP A 278 10.60 14.16 -2.21
N GLU A 279 10.04 14.85 -3.20
CA GLU A 279 8.79 14.53 -3.87
C GLU A 279 8.82 13.24 -4.72
N ASN A 280 10.01 12.69 -4.95
CA ASN A 280 10.24 11.48 -5.74
C ASN A 280 10.77 10.32 -4.90
N ASP A 281 11.03 10.55 -3.61
CA ASP A 281 11.48 9.49 -2.70
C ASP A 281 10.33 8.53 -2.39
N GLN A 282 10.65 7.25 -2.20
CA GLN A 282 9.66 6.23 -1.87
C GLN A 282 8.91 6.56 -0.56
N GLU A 283 9.61 7.18 0.39
CA GLU A 283 9.11 7.58 1.70
C GLU A 283 8.13 8.77 1.66
N ILE A 284 7.93 9.44 0.51
CA ILE A 284 6.88 10.48 0.39
C ILE A 284 5.50 9.96 0.80
N SER A 285 5.23 8.66 0.56
CA SER A 285 3.98 8.00 0.95
C SER A 285 3.72 7.99 2.46
N ALA A 286 4.75 8.22 3.28
CA ALA A 286 4.65 8.26 4.72
C ALA A 286 4.43 9.68 5.28
N ILE A 287 4.58 10.73 4.47
CA ILE A 287 4.33 12.12 4.91
C ILE A 287 2.84 12.41 4.87
N GLN A 288 2.33 13.03 5.93
CA GLN A 288 0.94 13.46 6.04
C GLN A 288 0.85 14.98 5.77
N PRO A 289 -0.25 15.46 5.15
CA PRO A 289 -0.43 16.88 4.81
C PRO A 289 -0.33 17.83 6.02
N ASP A 290 -0.74 17.34 7.19
CA ASP A 290 -0.80 18.02 8.48
C ASP A 290 0.45 17.82 9.35
N ASP A 291 1.47 17.08 8.86
CA ASP A 291 2.75 16.95 9.58
C ASP A 291 3.41 18.32 9.78
N ASP A 292 3.80 18.59 11.02
CA ASP A 292 4.61 19.75 11.40
C ASP A 292 6.08 19.34 11.49
N VAL A 293 6.73 19.22 10.33
CA VAL A 293 8.08 18.63 10.23
C VAL A 293 9.12 19.49 10.94
N LEU A 294 9.94 18.84 11.78
CA LEU A 294 11.08 19.44 12.45
C LEU A 294 12.21 19.73 11.45
N ILE A 295 12.35 20.99 11.05
CA ILE A 295 13.40 21.46 10.15
C ILE A 295 14.54 22.12 10.95
N PRO A 296 15.81 21.72 10.77
CA PRO A 296 16.94 22.39 11.39
C PRO A 296 17.06 23.86 10.96
N VAL A 297 17.34 24.77 11.90
CA VAL A 297 17.43 26.24 11.64
C VAL A 297 18.49 26.59 10.59
N SER A 298 19.54 25.78 10.45
CA SER A 298 20.60 25.98 9.46
C SER A 298 20.22 25.59 8.03
N MET A 299 19.04 25.02 7.83
CA MET A 299 18.62 24.51 6.53
C MET A 299 17.74 25.51 5.78
N GLU A 300 18.28 26.01 4.68
CA GLU A 300 17.54 26.81 3.72
C GLU A 300 16.96 25.89 2.63
N ASP A 301 15.66 26.00 2.35
CA ASP A 301 14.93 25.25 1.31
C ASP A 301 15.03 23.70 1.40
N PRO A 302 14.59 23.08 2.52
CA PRO A 302 14.59 21.62 2.65
C PRO A 302 13.66 20.93 1.63
N PRO A 303 14.04 19.74 1.10
CA PRO A 303 13.24 18.97 0.14
C PRO A 303 11.77 18.77 0.52
N ILE A 304 11.51 18.62 1.83
CA ILE A 304 10.17 18.41 2.38
C ILE A 304 9.16 19.50 2.02
N ILE A 305 9.61 20.73 1.72
CA ILE A 305 8.71 21.82 1.28
C ILE A 305 8.05 21.45 -0.04
N ARG A 306 8.81 20.90 -1.01
CA ARG A 306 8.28 20.44 -2.29
C ARG A 306 7.37 19.23 -2.11
N ALA A 307 7.80 18.27 -1.29
CA ALA A 307 7.01 17.07 -1.00
C ALA A 307 5.65 17.42 -0.35
N LEU A 308 5.62 18.27 0.67
CA LEU A 308 4.38 18.74 1.31
C LEU A 308 3.51 19.56 0.36
N ALA A 309 4.10 20.43 -0.47
CA ALA A 309 3.35 21.18 -1.48
C ALA A 309 2.66 20.24 -2.48
N LYS A 310 3.37 19.20 -2.95
CA LYS A 310 2.82 18.17 -3.83
C LYS A 310 1.68 17.40 -3.15
N ILE A 311 1.89 16.92 -1.93
CA ILE A 311 0.85 16.20 -1.15
C ILE A 311 -0.40 17.06 -0.95
N ARG A 312 -0.25 18.30 -0.49
CA ARG A 312 -1.36 19.23 -0.26
C ARG A 312 -2.08 19.64 -1.55
N SER A 313 -1.39 19.65 -2.68
CA SER A 313 -2.01 19.93 -3.99
C SER A 313 -3.04 18.88 -4.42
N PHE A 314 -2.95 17.66 -3.88
CA PHE A 314 -3.92 16.60 -4.12
C PHE A 314 -5.17 16.69 -3.22
N GLU A 315 -5.09 17.38 -2.07
CA GLU A 315 -6.25 17.60 -1.19
C GLU A 315 -7.07 18.85 -1.56
N GLY A 316 -6.43 19.84 -2.20
CA GLY A 316 -7.07 21.11 -2.58
C GLY A 316 -7.84 21.09 -3.91
N ARG A 317 -7.94 19.95 -4.58
CA ARG A 317 -8.72 19.72 -5.80
C ARG A 317 -9.91 18.84 -5.49
#